data_AF-F4H4R9-F1
#
_entry.id   AF-F4H4R9-F1
#
_cell.length_a   1.000
_cell.length_b   1.000
_cell.length_c   1.000
_cell.angle_alpha   90.00
_cell.angle_beta   90.00
_cell.angle_gamma   90.00
#
_symmetry.space_group_name_H-M   'P 1'
#
loop_
_entity.id
_entity.type
_entity.pdbx_description
1 polymer ?
#
loop_
_entity_poly.entity_id
_entity_poly.type
_entity_poly.pdbx_seq_one_letter_code
_entity_poly.pdbx_strand_id
1 'polypeptide(L)'
;MQSDDLPDDARRPLAAHTWERTPVYARALTADRVRHRRLLRTAWLVTAGVLWHQGVLVADLVRRATSDDPFLHRSAAFALLVLALTSAGLGLVVVWVWRREAAARPVVTGLDATPGEAAGVPELDAPPRDHLGLHGHVEPPRRW
;
A
#
# COMPACT_ATOMS: atom_id res chain seq x y z
N MET A 1 -5.00 3.18 42.73
CA MET A 1 -4.70 3.44 41.30
C MET A 1 -3.58 2.49 40.94
N GLN A 2 -3.95 1.24 40.59
CA GLN A 2 -3.04 0.14 40.29
C GLN A 2 -2.59 0.30 38.84
N SER A 3 -1.31 0.61 38.64
CA SER A 3 -0.66 0.47 37.34
C SER A 3 -0.49 -1.03 37.10
N ASP A 4 -1.36 -1.59 36.25
CA ASP A 4 -1.27 -2.96 35.78
C ASP A 4 0.14 -3.27 35.28
N ASP A 5 0.68 -4.38 35.79
CA ASP A 5 1.90 -5.04 35.37
C ASP A 5 1.86 -5.33 33.86
N LEU A 6 2.33 -4.39 33.05
CA LEU A 6 2.83 -4.74 31.74
C LEU A 6 4.10 -5.58 31.95
N PRO A 7 4.14 -6.84 31.47
CA PRO A 7 5.29 -7.71 31.68
C PRO A 7 6.57 -7.00 31.20
N ASP A 8 7.60 -7.03 32.06
CA ASP A 8 8.91 -6.37 31.91
C ASP A 8 9.58 -6.61 30.54
N ASP A 9 9.16 -7.68 29.85
CA ASP A 9 9.61 -8.01 28.49
C ASP A 9 9.16 -7.01 27.42
N ALA A 10 8.05 -6.29 27.60
CA ALA A 10 7.56 -5.31 26.61
C ALA A 10 8.46 -4.06 26.49
N ARG A 11 9.28 -3.79 27.52
CA ARG A 11 10.19 -2.63 27.57
C ARG A 11 11.60 -2.95 27.09
N ARG A 12 11.91 -4.22 26.81
CA ARG A 12 13.24 -4.63 26.41
C ARG A 12 13.48 -4.31 24.93
N PRO A 13 14.67 -3.80 24.56
CA PRO A 13 15.02 -3.59 23.17
C PRO A 13 14.93 -4.92 22.41
N LEU A 14 14.49 -4.90 21.15
CA LEU A 14 14.34 -6.10 20.31
C LEU A 14 15.62 -6.95 20.24
N ALA A 15 16.79 -6.31 20.36
CA ALA A 15 18.10 -6.98 20.43
C ALA A 15 18.28 -7.91 21.65
N ALA A 16 17.55 -7.66 22.74
CA ALA A 16 17.59 -8.48 23.95
C ALA A 16 16.64 -9.69 23.87
N HIS A 17 15.77 -9.77 22.87
CA HIS A 17 15.00 -10.97 22.61
C HIS A 17 15.86 -11.98 21.84
N THR A 18 16.12 -13.13 22.46
CA THR A 18 16.70 -14.27 21.78
C THR A 18 15.75 -14.73 20.67
N TRP A 19 16.14 -14.47 19.42
CA TRP A 19 15.38 -14.72 18.19
C TRP A 19 14.91 -16.18 17.99
N GLU A 20 15.32 -17.08 18.88
CA GLU A 20 14.90 -18.48 18.91
C GLU A 20 13.41 -18.68 19.25
N ARG A 21 12.74 -17.72 19.91
CA ARG A 21 11.37 -17.91 20.42
C ARG A 21 10.24 -17.20 19.66
N THR A 22 10.51 -16.35 18.67
CA THR A 22 9.44 -15.59 17.98
C THR A 22 9.50 -15.71 16.46
N PRO A 23 9.26 -16.91 15.90
CA PRO A 23 9.24 -17.12 14.45
C PRO A 23 8.14 -16.30 13.74
N VAL A 24 7.08 -15.92 14.46
CA VAL A 24 5.96 -15.14 13.90
C VAL A 24 6.33 -13.66 13.73
N TYR A 25 7.00 -13.04 14.73
CA TYR A 25 7.42 -11.64 14.66
C TYR A 25 8.63 -11.45 13.75
N ALA A 26 9.58 -12.38 13.75
CA ALA A 26 10.69 -12.36 12.79
C ALA A 26 10.21 -12.51 11.33
N ARG A 27 9.17 -13.34 11.07
CA ARG A 27 8.51 -13.41 9.75
C ARG A 27 7.76 -12.15 9.37
N ALA A 28 7.14 -11.46 10.32
CA ALA A 28 6.47 -10.18 10.07
C ALA A 28 7.48 -9.07 9.73
N LEU A 29 8.65 -9.08 10.37
CA LEU A 29 9.74 -8.13 10.15
C LEU A 29 10.55 -8.42 8.87
N THR A 30 10.69 -9.68 8.49
CA THR A 30 11.25 -10.07 7.18
C THR A 30 10.17 -10.02 6.11
N ALA A 31 9.63 -8.82 5.86
CA ALA A 31 8.71 -8.60 4.77
C ALA A 31 9.32 -9.11 3.45
N ASP A 32 8.68 -10.13 2.87
CA ASP A 32 9.14 -10.81 1.67
C ASP A 32 9.16 -9.82 0.49
N ARG A 33 10.35 -9.24 0.24
CA ARG A 33 10.60 -8.27 -0.83
C ARG A 33 10.23 -8.83 -2.20
N VAL A 34 10.35 -10.14 -2.41
CA VAL A 34 10.01 -10.79 -3.67
C VAL A 34 8.49 -10.83 -3.83
N ARG A 35 7.76 -11.20 -2.78
CA ARG A 35 6.29 -11.18 -2.76
C ARG A 35 5.74 -9.78 -2.98
N HIS A 36 6.30 -8.77 -2.31
CA HIS A 36 5.90 -7.37 -2.51
C HIS A 36 6.13 -6.92 -3.97
N ARG A 37 7.31 -7.17 -4.55
CA ARG A 37 7.59 -6.84 -5.96
C ARG A 37 6.65 -7.55 -6.93
N ARG A 38 6.29 -8.81 -6.66
CA ARG A 38 5.31 -9.55 -7.47
C ARG A 38 3.94 -8.89 -7.40
N LEU A 39 3.47 -8.53 -6.20
CA LEU A 39 2.19 -7.84 -6.02
C LEU A 39 2.17 -6.49 -6.73
N LEU A 40 3.25 -5.72 -6.63
CA LEU A 40 3.39 -4.44 -7.34
C LEU A 40 3.33 -4.63 -8.86
N ARG A 41 4.06 -5.61 -9.41
CA ARG A 41 3.99 -5.94 -10.84
C ARG A 41 2.59 -6.36 -11.26
N THR A 42 1.91 -7.20 -10.48
CA THR A 42 0.53 -7.61 -10.75
C THR A 42 -0.41 -6.40 -10.72
N ALA A 43 -0.27 -5.49 -9.76
CA ALA A 43 -1.06 -4.26 -9.69
C ALA A 43 -0.90 -3.39 -10.93
N TRP A 44 0.33 -3.21 -11.39
CA TRP A 44 0.62 -2.48 -12.63
C TRP A 44 0.06 -3.17 -13.87
N LEU A 45 0.26 -4.48 -14.02
CA LEU A 45 -0.26 -5.23 -15.17
C LEU A 45 -1.79 -5.21 -15.22
N VAL A 46 -2.45 -5.36 -14.07
CA VAL A 46 -3.91 -5.26 -13.98
C VAL A 46 -4.37 -3.86 -14.36
N THR A 47 -3.74 -2.81 -13.80
CA THR A 47 -4.08 -1.42 -14.10
C THR A 47 -3.89 -1.12 -15.59
N ALA A 48 -2.77 -1.56 -16.18
CA ALA A 48 -2.50 -1.40 -17.61
C ALA A 48 -3.52 -2.12 -18.48
N GLY A 49 -3.87 -3.37 -18.12
CA GLY A 49 -4.90 -4.14 -18.83
C GLY A 49 -6.28 -3.49 -18.77
N VAL A 50 -6.66 -2.93 -17.60
CA VAL A 50 -7.91 -2.18 -17.44
C VAL A 50 -7.90 -0.92 -18.28
N LEU A 51 -6.83 -0.12 -18.24
CA LEU A 51 -6.72 1.10 -19.04
C LEU A 51 -6.77 0.81 -20.54
N TRP A 52 -6.09 -0.25 -21.00
CA TRP A 52 -6.15 -0.69 -22.38
C TRP A 52 -7.58 -1.06 -22.80
N HIS A 53 -8.25 -1.91 -22.01
CA HIS A 53 -9.63 -2.32 -22.28
C HIS A 53 -10.59 -1.12 -22.32
N GLN A 54 -10.49 -0.21 -21.34
CA GLN A 54 -11.29 1.01 -21.29
C GLN A 54 -11.02 1.94 -22.47
N GLY A 55 -9.75 2.08 -22.88
CA GLY A 55 -9.38 2.86 -24.07
C GLY A 55 -10.04 2.36 -25.35
N VAL A 56 -10.11 1.03 -25.53
CA VAL A 56 -10.81 0.42 -26.68
C VAL A 56 -12.31 0.73 -26.67
N LEU A 57 -12.96 0.63 -25.51
CA LEU A 57 -14.38 0.93 -25.38
C LEU A 57 -14.68 2.42 -25.62
N VAL A 58 -13.83 3.32 -25.12
CA VAL A 58 -13.95 4.76 -25.39
C VAL A 58 -13.81 5.06 -26.89
N ALA A 59 -12.83 4.45 -27.55
CA ALA A 59 -12.66 4.61 -29.00
C ALA A 59 -13.88 4.10 -29.79
N ASP A 60 -14.45 2.95 -29.41
CA ASP A 60 -15.67 2.43 -30.04
C ASP A 60 -16.90 3.33 -29.78
N LEU A 61 -17.03 3.85 -28.56
CA LEU A 61 -18.08 4.80 -28.21
C LEU A 61 -17.98 6.08 -29.06
N VAL A 62 -16.79 6.68 -29.16
CA VAL A 62 -16.56 7.88 -29.98
C VAL A 62 -16.92 7.59 -31.43
N ARG A 63 -16.42 6.47 -31.99
CA ARG A 63 -16.73 6.04 -33.36
C ARG A 63 -18.23 5.92 -33.62
N ARG A 64 -18.99 5.35 -32.68
CA ARG A 64 -20.46 5.23 -32.78
C ARG A 64 -21.15 6.58 -32.66
N ALA A 65 -20.72 7.40 -31.70
CA ALA A 65 -21.32 8.71 -31.43
C ALA A 65 -21.10 9.70 -32.59
N THR A 66 -19.98 9.63 -33.30
CA THR A 66 -19.67 10.47 -34.46
C THR A 66 -20.09 9.87 -35.80
N SER A 67 -20.79 8.74 -35.80
CA SER A 67 -21.23 8.09 -37.04
C SER A 67 -22.46 8.78 -37.62
N ASP A 68 -22.45 9.02 -38.93
CA ASP A 68 -23.63 9.51 -39.67
C ASP A 68 -24.71 8.42 -39.86
N ASP A 69 -24.39 7.16 -39.58
CA ASP A 69 -25.36 6.06 -39.60
C ASP A 69 -26.27 6.14 -38.35
N PRO A 70 -27.60 6.36 -38.53
CA PRO A 70 -28.55 6.46 -37.42
C PRO A 70 -28.58 5.22 -36.52
N PHE A 71 -28.33 4.03 -37.08
CA PHE A 71 -28.33 2.79 -36.30
C PHE A 71 -27.11 2.72 -35.38
N LEU A 72 -25.92 3.00 -35.92
CA LEU A 72 -24.69 3.06 -35.13
C LEU A 72 -24.76 4.14 -34.06
N HIS A 73 -25.26 5.32 -34.41
CA HIS A 73 -25.41 6.43 -33.47
C HIS A 73 -26.31 6.08 -32.28
N ARG A 74 -27.48 5.47 -32.51
CA ARG A 74 -28.36 5.00 -31.42
C ARG A 74 -27.70 3.95 -30.54
N SER A 75 -26.85 3.10 -31.12
CA SER A 75 -26.12 2.07 -30.36
C SER A 75 -25.04 2.65 -29.42
N ALA A 76 -24.69 3.94 -29.55
CA ALA A 76 -23.73 4.62 -28.66
C ALA A 76 -24.21 4.63 -27.20
N ALA A 77 -25.52 4.75 -26.95
CA ALA A 77 -26.07 4.69 -25.60
C ALA A 77 -25.81 3.33 -24.92
N PHE A 78 -25.91 2.23 -25.68
CA PHE A 78 -25.56 0.91 -25.18
C PHE A 78 -24.06 0.77 -24.91
N ALA A 79 -23.21 1.27 -25.81
CA ALA A 79 -21.77 1.30 -25.59
C ALA A 79 -21.38 2.11 -24.34
N LEU A 80 -22.05 3.23 -24.08
CA LEU A 80 -21.86 4.03 -22.88
C LEU A 80 -22.27 3.27 -21.61
N LEU A 81 -23.39 2.53 -21.65
CA LEU A 81 -23.81 1.69 -20.53
C LEU A 81 -22.77 0.60 -20.24
N VAL A 82 -22.27 -0.08 -21.27
CA VAL A 82 -21.21 -1.10 -21.14
C VAL A 82 -19.95 -0.47 -20.53
N LEU A 83 -19.52 0.70 -21.03
CA LEU A 83 -18.37 1.44 -20.50
C LEU A 83 -18.54 1.77 -19.01
N ALA A 84 -19.72 2.23 -18.60
CA ALA A 84 -20.01 2.56 -17.21
C ALA A 84 -19.96 1.34 -16.30
N LEU A 85 -20.59 0.23 -16.71
CA LEU A 85 -20.62 -1.02 -15.95
C LEU A 85 -19.22 -1.64 -15.80
N THR A 86 -18.45 -1.69 -16.89
CA THR A 86 -17.08 -2.22 -16.83
C THR A 86 -16.16 -1.30 -16.04
N SER A 87 -16.34 0.02 -16.11
CA SER A 87 -15.57 0.98 -15.30
C SER A 87 -15.79 0.75 -13.80
N ALA A 88 -17.05 0.56 -13.37
CA ALA A 88 -17.35 0.25 -11.97
C ALA A 88 -16.73 -1.08 -11.54
N GLY A 89 -16.95 -2.15 -12.31
CA GLY A 89 -16.43 -3.48 -12.00
C GLY A 89 -14.91 -3.56 -11.98
N LEU A 90 -14.24 -3.04 -13.01
CA LEU A 90 -12.78 -3.04 -13.11
C LEU A 90 -12.14 -2.06 -12.13
N GLY A 91 -12.80 -0.94 -11.82
CA GLY A 91 -12.37 -0.01 -10.78
C GLY A 91 -12.27 -0.70 -9.42
N LEU A 92 -13.26 -1.53 -9.05
CA LEU A 92 -13.20 -2.34 -7.83
C LEU A 92 -12.04 -3.34 -7.85
N VAL A 93 -11.77 -3.99 -8.99
CA VAL A 93 -10.63 -4.90 -9.13
C VAL A 93 -9.31 -4.16 -8.92
N VAL A 94 -9.13 -3.00 -9.53
CA VAL A 94 -7.92 -2.17 -9.37
C VAL A 94 -7.76 -1.78 -7.89
N VAL A 95 -8.81 -1.25 -7.26
CA VAL A 95 -8.79 -0.91 -5.83
C VAL A 95 -8.41 -2.13 -4.97
N TRP A 96 -9.00 -3.29 -5.24
CA TRP A 96 -8.70 -4.52 -4.49
C TRP A 96 -7.24 -4.95 -4.62
N VAL A 97 -6.68 -4.93 -5.83
CA VAL A 97 -5.27 -5.31 -6.06
C VAL A 97 -4.32 -4.34 -5.37
N TRP A 98 -4.59 -3.03 -5.45
CA TRP A 98 -3.77 -2.02 -4.77
C TRP A 98 -3.89 -2.08 -3.24
N ARG A 99 -5.07 -2.39 -2.69
CA ARG A 99 -5.21 -2.64 -1.24
C ARG A 99 -4.40 -3.86 -0.80
N ARG A 100 -4.36 -4.91 -1.62
CA ARG A 100 -3.56 -6.12 -1.34
C ARG A 100 -2.06 -5.85 -1.43
N GLU A 101 -1.62 -4.99 -2.34
CA GLU A 101 -0.24 -4.50 -2.40
C GLU A 101 0.12 -3.69 -1.16
N ALA A 102 -0.74 -2.72 -0.78
CA ALA A 102 -0.52 -1.85 0.36
C ALA A 102 -0.42 -2.64 1.68
N ALA A 103 -1.26 -3.66 1.85
CA ALA A 103 -1.21 -4.55 3.01
C ALA A 103 0.05 -5.43 3.07
N ALA A 104 0.78 -5.56 1.95
CA ALA A 104 2.02 -6.32 1.85
C ALA A 104 3.27 -5.42 1.78
N ARG A 105 3.14 -4.12 2.09
CA ARG A 105 4.28 -3.20 2.10
C ARG A 105 5.26 -3.57 3.21
N PRO A 106 6.57 -3.66 2.89
CA PRO A 106 7.58 -3.88 3.90
C PRO A 106 7.65 -2.67 4.83
N VAL A 107 7.41 -2.88 6.12
CA VAL A 107 7.63 -1.87 7.16
C VAL A 107 9.11 -1.93 7.53
N VAL A 108 9.81 -0.81 7.38
CA VAL A 108 11.20 -0.67 7.84
C VAL A 108 11.14 -0.15 9.27
N THR A 109 11.40 -1.03 10.22
CA THR A 109 11.56 -0.67 11.64
C THR A 109 13.03 -0.45 11.95
N GLY A 110 13.33 0.57 12.76
CA GLY A 110 14.66 0.74 13.33
C GLY A 110 15.03 -0.44 14.23
N LEU A 111 16.32 -0.74 14.38
CA LEU A 111 16.79 -1.83 15.25
C LEU A 111 16.39 -1.64 16.72
N ASP A 112 16.18 -0.38 17.12
CA ASP A 112 15.76 0.02 18.45
C ASP A 112 14.24 0.18 18.58
N ALA A 113 13.47 -0.20 17.55
CA ALA A 113 12.01 -0.08 17.59
C ALA A 113 11.43 -0.98 18.68
N THR A 114 10.48 -0.47 19.45
CA THR A 114 9.76 -1.31 20.40
C THR A 114 8.75 -2.21 19.66
N PRO A 115 8.24 -3.29 20.28
CA PRO A 115 7.21 -4.13 19.66
C PRO A 115 5.95 -3.35 19.23
N GLY A 116 5.59 -2.27 19.95
CA GLY A 116 4.48 -1.38 19.59
C GLY A 116 4.76 -0.57 18.32
N GLU A 117 5.97 -0.05 18.18
CA GLU A 117 6.42 0.65 16.98
C GLU A 117 6.49 -0.27 15.76
N ALA A 118 6.84 -1.54 15.97
CA ALA A 118 6.83 -2.56 14.92
C ALA A 118 5.42 -2.92 14.42
N ALA A 119 4.39 -2.71 15.25
CA ALA A 119 2.99 -2.83 14.86
C ALA A 119 2.42 -1.54 14.23
N GLY A 120 3.24 -0.49 14.07
CA GLY A 120 2.83 0.79 13.49
C GLY A 120 2.11 1.71 14.47
N VAL A 121 2.16 1.44 15.78
CA VAL A 121 1.69 2.36 16.82
C VAL A 121 2.91 3.17 17.28
N PRO A 122 3.06 4.43 16.86
CA PRO A 122 4.10 5.28 17.45
C PRO A 122 3.82 5.40 18.94
N GLU A 123 4.82 5.14 19.79
CA GLU A 123 4.69 5.34 21.23
C GLU A 123 4.44 6.82 21.51
N LEU A 124 3.18 7.16 21.80
CA LEU A 124 2.74 8.53 22.07
C LEU A 124 3.36 9.13 23.34
N ASP A 125 3.88 8.26 24.22
CA ASP A 125 4.48 8.64 25.50
C ASP A 125 6.02 8.54 25.52
N ALA A 126 6.65 8.18 24.40
CA ALA A 126 8.11 8.15 24.33
C ALA A 126 8.68 9.57 24.28
N PRO A 127 9.76 9.87 25.04
CA PRO A 127 10.44 11.16 24.92
C PRO A 127 10.89 11.37 23.45
N PRO A 128 10.86 12.61 22.92
CA PRO A 128 11.23 12.89 21.55
C PRO A 128 12.61 12.29 21.26
N ARG A 129 12.67 11.34 20.32
CA ARG A 129 13.95 10.77 19.89
C ARG A 129 14.70 11.81 19.06
N ASP A 130 16.01 11.89 19.25
CA ASP A 130 16.87 12.74 18.42
C ASP A 130 16.65 12.38 16.94
N HIS A 131 16.11 13.32 16.19
CA HIS A 131 15.84 13.12 14.78
C HIS A 131 17.16 13.00 14.03
N LEU A 132 17.51 11.79 13.60
CA LEU A 132 18.56 11.60 12.59
C LEU A 132 18.09 12.28 11.30
N GLY A 133 18.74 13.37 10.91
CA GLY A 133 18.50 13.97 9.61
C GLY A 133 18.73 12.96 8.48
N LEU A 134 18.18 13.22 7.29
CA LEU A 134 18.35 12.38 6.08
C LEU A 134 19.82 12.09 5.71
N HIS A 135 20.77 12.78 6.33
CA HIS A 135 22.21 12.62 6.17
C HIS A 135 22.92 11.95 7.36
N GLY A 136 22.19 11.43 8.35
CA GLY A 136 22.77 10.79 9.54
C GLY A 136 23.43 11.75 10.52
N HIS A 137 23.17 13.07 10.40
CA HIS A 137 23.66 14.06 11.33
C HIS A 137 22.61 14.34 12.40
N VAL A 138 23.01 14.21 13.67
CA VAL A 138 22.20 14.46 14.87
C VAL A 138 22.09 15.97 15.16
N GLU A 139 22.97 16.78 14.59
CA GLU A 139 22.97 18.24 14.80
C GLU A 139 22.62 18.97 13.48
N PRO A 140 21.55 19.79 13.45
CA PRO A 140 21.25 20.60 12.27
C PRO A 140 22.38 21.64 12.05
N PRO A 141 22.71 21.98 10.79
CA PRO A 141 23.78 22.94 10.49
C PRO A 141 23.50 24.28 11.18
N ARG A 142 24.50 24.77 11.93
CA ARG A 142 24.38 25.88 12.89
C ARG A 142 24.12 27.28 12.32
N ARG A 143 23.85 27.43 11.02
CA ARG A 143 23.70 28.75 10.40
C ARG A 143 23.13 28.67 9.00
N TRP A 144 22.17 29.55 8.74
CA TRP A 144 21.64 29.90 7.43
C TRP A 144 22.61 30.90 6.77
#